data_AF-R5G9D5-F1
#
_entry.id   AF-R5G9D5-F1
#
_cell.length_a   1.000
_cell.length_b   1.000
_cell.length_c   1.000
_cell.angle_alpha   90.00
_cell.angle_beta   90.00
_cell.angle_gamma   90.00
#
_symmetry.space_group_name_H-M   'P 1'
#
loop_
_entity.id
_entity.type
_entity.pdbx_description
1 polymer ?
#
loop_
_entity_poly.entity_id
_entity_poly.type
_entity_poly.pdbx_seq_one_letter_code
_entity_poly.pdbx_strand_id
1 'polypeptide(L)'
;MPFPEIRQYYATLDYYLKEGGEGSKVISVNDPLKVKDWYVYQLNFDEEMRRWATSTEVELVYDPWLTPVFTSIWVLFTGAIFLLLGPSNSIYKQTKKEEE
;
A
#
# COMPACT_ATOMS: atom_id res chain seq x y z
N MET A 1 14.01 18.27 -38.31
CA MET A 1 13.33 17.17 -37.58
C MET A 1 12.83 17.74 -36.26
N PRO A 2 11.58 17.48 -35.83
CA PRO A 2 11.14 17.90 -34.51
C PRO A 2 11.91 17.14 -33.43
N PHE A 3 12.12 17.77 -32.29
CA PHE A 3 12.78 17.14 -31.14
C PHE A 3 11.92 15.99 -30.60
N PRO A 4 12.53 14.89 -30.11
CA PRO A 4 11.78 13.83 -29.46
C PRO A 4 11.11 14.38 -28.20
N GLU A 5 9.78 14.35 -28.16
CA GLU A 5 9.00 14.66 -26.96
C GLU A 5 9.18 13.54 -25.92
N ILE A 6 9.18 13.92 -24.64
CA ILE A 6 9.17 12.96 -23.54
C ILE A 6 7.85 12.19 -23.62
N ARG A 7 7.91 10.86 -23.67
CA ARG A 7 6.70 10.03 -23.70
C ARG A 7 6.01 10.09 -22.36
N GLN A 8 4.89 10.79 -22.31
CA GLN A 8 4.01 10.83 -21.15
C GLN A 8 2.71 10.14 -21.52
N TYR A 9 2.27 9.23 -20.65
CA TYR A 9 1.00 8.51 -20.83
C TYR A 9 0.13 8.84 -19.64
N TYR A 10 -1.04 9.41 -19.94
CA TYR A 10 -2.03 9.80 -18.97
C TYR A 10 -3.37 9.23 -19.39
N ALA A 11 -4.17 8.83 -18.41
CA ALA A 11 -5.56 8.45 -18.62
C ALA A 11 -6.43 9.09 -17.54
N THR A 12 -7.59 9.63 -17.94
CA THR A 12 -8.60 10.08 -16.98
C THR A 12 -9.54 8.93 -16.70
N LEU A 13 -9.64 8.52 -15.44
CA LEU A 13 -10.50 7.42 -15.02
C LEU A 13 -11.59 7.93 -14.08
N ASP A 14 -12.83 7.59 -14.41
CA ASP A 14 -13.97 7.73 -13.52
C ASP A 14 -14.20 6.41 -12.79
N TYR A 15 -14.30 6.45 -11.46
CA TYR A 15 -14.49 5.26 -10.63
C TYR A 15 -15.72 5.39 -9.75
N TYR A 16 -16.37 4.25 -9.49
CA TYR A 16 -17.57 4.14 -8.66
C TYR A 16 -17.37 3.02 -7.64
N LEU A 17 -17.47 3.37 -6.36
CA LEU A 17 -17.34 2.47 -5.24
C LEU A 17 -18.71 1.94 -4.86
N LYS A 18 -18.78 0.63 -4.54
CA LYS A 18 -20.00 -0.03 -4.07
C LYS A 18 -20.62 0.61 -2.83
N GLU A 19 -19.81 1.25 -2.00
CA GLU A 19 -20.24 1.94 -0.77
C GLU A 19 -20.78 3.36 -1.02
N GLY A 20 -20.89 3.81 -2.28
CA GLY A 20 -21.48 5.09 -2.62
C GLY A 20 -20.50 6.25 -2.76
N GLY A 21 -19.28 5.98 -3.24
CA GLY A 21 -18.29 7.02 -3.54
C GLY A 21 -17.93 7.03 -5.02
N GLU A 22 -17.93 8.19 -5.65
CA GLU A 22 -17.51 8.37 -7.04
C GLU A 22 -16.41 9.43 -7.14
N GLY A 23 -15.61 9.35 -8.19
CA GLY A 23 -14.57 10.34 -8.43
C GLY A 23 -13.92 10.17 -9.79
N SER A 24 -13.19 11.20 -10.21
CA SER A 24 -12.39 11.20 -11.43
C SER A 24 -10.94 11.50 -11.06
N LYS A 25 -10.00 10.66 -11.52
CA LYS A 25 -8.56 10.89 -11.32
C LYS A 25 -7.82 10.69 -12.63
N VAL A 26 -6.87 11.58 -12.91
CA VAL A 26 -5.87 11.36 -13.94
C VAL A 26 -4.78 10.46 -13.36
N ILE A 27 -4.54 9.32 -14.01
CA ILE A 27 -3.44 8.41 -13.71
C ILE A 27 -2.33 8.53 -14.75
N SER A 28 -1.12 8.14 -14.36
CA SER A 28 0.02 7.99 -15.26
C SER A 28 0.76 6.69 -14.98
N VAL A 29 1.66 6.26 -15.87
CA VAL A 29 2.39 4.98 -15.77
C VAL A 29 3.02 4.73 -14.40
N ASN A 30 3.50 5.78 -13.72
CA ASN A 30 4.14 5.68 -12.41
C ASN A 30 3.33 6.31 -11.26
N ASP A 31 2.13 6.82 -11.53
CA ASP A 31 1.22 7.33 -10.51
C ASP A 31 -0.13 6.62 -10.62
N PRO A 32 -0.28 5.44 -10.01
CA PRO A 32 -1.54 4.71 -10.03
C PRO A 32 -2.63 5.45 -9.25
N LEU A 33 -3.87 5.13 -9.56
CA LEU A 33 -5.00 5.51 -8.72
C LEU A 33 -5.04 4.55 -7.53
N LYS A 34 -4.89 5.08 -6.31
CA LYS A 34 -5.07 4.33 -5.07
C LYS A 34 -6.39 4.72 -4.42
N VAL A 35 -7.28 3.74 -4.25
CA VAL A 35 -8.58 3.93 -3.57
C VAL A 35 -8.75 2.81 -2.56
N LYS A 36 -8.67 3.14 -1.26
CA LYS A 36 -8.63 2.16 -0.16
C LYS A 36 -7.46 1.16 -0.37
N ASP A 37 -7.75 -0.13 -0.36
CA ASP A 37 -6.81 -1.23 -0.60
C ASP A 37 -6.73 -1.61 -2.10
N TRP A 38 -7.30 -0.81 -2.99
CA TRP A 38 -7.22 -1.03 -4.44
C TRP A 38 -6.20 -0.08 -5.08
N TYR A 39 -5.41 -0.65 -5.97
CA TYR A 39 -4.53 0.09 -6.89
C TYR A 39 -5.01 -0.17 -8.31
N VAL A 40 -5.14 0.91 -9.08
CA VAL A 40 -5.45 0.86 -10.51
C VAL A 40 -4.24 1.34 -11.28
N TYR A 41 -3.62 0.43 -12.02
CA TYR A 41 -2.47 0.70 -12.88
C TYR A 41 -2.92 0.83 -14.33
N GLN A 42 -2.25 1.71 -15.06
CA GLN A 42 -2.37 1.75 -16.51
C GLN A 42 -1.42 0.69 -17.10
N LEU A 43 -1.96 -0.33 -17.75
CA LEU A 43 -1.15 -1.40 -18.34
C LEU A 43 -0.75 -1.03 -19.77
N ASN A 44 -1.74 -0.74 -20.61
CA ASN A 44 -1.54 -0.43 -22.02
C ASN A 44 -2.51 0.67 -22.49
N PHE A 45 -2.22 1.24 -23.65
CA PHE A 45 -3.11 2.14 -24.38
C PHE A 45 -3.03 1.78 -25.87
N ASP A 46 -3.93 2.35 -26.68
CA ASP A 46 -3.89 2.16 -28.13
C ASP A 46 -2.62 2.78 -28.75
N GLU A 47 -1.64 1.93 -29.08
CA GLU A 47 -0.36 2.35 -29.62
C GLU A 47 -0.43 2.92 -31.03
N GLU A 48 -1.46 2.56 -31.81
CA GLU A 48 -1.65 3.08 -33.17
C GLU A 48 -2.12 4.54 -33.10
N MET A 49 -3.07 4.82 -32.20
CA MET A 49 -3.61 6.17 -32.00
C MET A 49 -2.70 7.07 -31.16
N ARG A 50 -1.84 6.49 -30.31
CA ARG A 50 -0.90 7.20 -29.40
C ARG A 50 -1.62 8.25 -28.54
N ARG A 51 -1.28 9.53 -28.73
CA ARG A 51 -1.86 10.66 -27.99
C ARG A 51 -3.36 10.86 -28.25
N TRP A 52 -3.90 10.21 -29.26
CA TRP A 52 -5.32 10.24 -29.63
C TRP A 52 -6.07 9.00 -29.15
N ALA A 53 -5.41 8.10 -28.41
CA ALA A 53 -6.04 6.92 -27.84
C ALA A 53 -7.19 7.37 -26.93
N THR A 54 -8.39 6.91 -27.24
CA THR A 54 -9.60 7.16 -26.42
C THR A 54 -9.77 6.11 -25.32
N SER A 55 -9.05 4.99 -25.43
CA SER A 55 -9.20 3.82 -24.57
C SER A 55 -7.85 3.37 -24.04
N THR A 56 -7.85 2.86 -22.81
CA THR A 56 -6.67 2.32 -22.14
C THR A 56 -7.05 1.04 -21.39
N GLU A 57 -6.11 0.10 -21.35
CA GLU A 57 -6.22 -1.11 -20.56
C GLU A 57 -5.69 -0.84 -19.15
N VAL A 58 -6.47 -1.21 -18.14
CA VAL A 58 -6.14 -0.98 -16.73
C VAL A 58 -6.10 -2.29 -15.96
N GLU A 59 -5.17 -2.37 -15.02
CA GLU A 59 -5.06 -3.49 -14.08
C GLU A 59 -5.53 -3.05 -12.70
N LEU A 60 -6.45 -3.82 -12.12
CA LEU A 60 -6.99 -3.58 -10.79
C LEU A 60 -6.41 -4.59 -9.80
N VAL A 61 -5.63 -4.09 -8.83
CA VAL A 61 -4.91 -4.91 -7.84
C VAL A 61 -5.44 -4.62 -6.45
N TYR A 62 -5.87 -5.65 -5.73
CA TYR A 62 -6.27 -5.56 -4.33
C TYR A 62 -5.10 -5.92 -3.42
N ASP A 63 -4.65 -4.96 -2.61
CA ASP A 63 -3.53 -5.08 -1.67
C ASP A 63 -3.93 -4.63 -0.25
N PRO A 64 -4.57 -5.51 0.54
CA PRO A 64 -4.97 -5.24 1.92
C PRO A 64 -3.86 -5.59 2.94
N TRP A 65 -2.64 -5.91 2.49
CA TRP A 65 -1.61 -6.52 3.36
C TRP A 65 -0.92 -5.55 4.30
N LEU A 66 -0.97 -4.26 3.98
CA LEU A 66 -0.28 -3.22 4.75
C LEU A 66 -0.76 -3.18 6.20
N THR A 67 -2.09 -3.27 6.42
CA THR A 67 -2.70 -3.20 7.75
C THR A 67 -2.28 -4.40 8.64
N PRO A 68 -2.41 -5.67 8.21
CA PRO A 68 -1.88 -6.81 8.96
C PRO A 68 -0.37 -6.73 9.24
N VAL A 69 0.44 -6.29 8.27
CA VAL A 69 1.90 -6.18 8.42
C VAL A 69 2.25 -5.16 9.50
N PHE A 70 1.66 -3.97 9.48
CA PHE A 70 1.89 -3.00 10.55
C PHE A 70 1.41 -3.50 11.91
N THR A 71 0.30 -4.22 11.96
CA THR A 71 -0.20 -4.82 13.19
C THR A 71 0.81 -5.81 13.80
N SER A 72 1.47 -6.64 12.97
CA SER A 72 2.46 -7.59 13.48
C SER A 72 3.71 -6.91 14.01
N ILE A 73 4.18 -5.84 13.35
CA ILE A 73 5.30 -5.02 13.82
C ILE A 73 4.98 -4.43 15.20
N TRP A 74 3.76 -3.94 15.42
CA TRP A 74 3.32 -3.44 16.72
C TRP A 74 3.30 -4.50 17.81
N VAL A 75 2.88 -5.73 17.49
CA VAL A 75 2.91 -6.86 18.43
C VAL A 75 4.36 -7.20 18.82
N LEU A 76 5.28 -7.27 17.85
CA LEU A 76 6.70 -7.52 18.11
C LEU A 76 7.33 -6.41 18.96
N PHE A 77 7.04 -5.15 18.64
CA PHE A 77 7.53 -4.00 19.39
C PHE A 77 7.04 -4.02 20.84
N THR A 78 5.76 -4.34 21.03
CA THR A 78 5.16 -4.49 22.36
C THR A 78 5.80 -5.65 23.14
N GLY A 79 6.03 -6.79 22.49
CA GLY A 79 6.74 -7.93 23.08
C GLY A 79 8.15 -7.56 23.53
N ALA A 80 8.89 -6.80 22.72
CA ALA A 80 10.22 -6.32 23.08
C ALA A 80 10.19 -5.39 24.32
N ILE A 81 9.21 -4.47 24.38
CA ILE A 81 9.01 -3.60 25.56
C ILE A 81 8.73 -4.45 26.81
N PHE A 82 7.88 -5.46 26.71
CA PHE A 82 7.58 -6.34 27.86
C PHE A 82 8.79 -7.16 28.32
N LEU A 83 9.66 -7.58 27.41
CA LEU A 83 10.90 -8.26 27.80
C LEU A 83 11.87 -7.31 28.51
N LEU A 84 11.98 -6.06 28.06
CA LEU A 84 12.85 -5.05 28.68
C LEU A 84 12.34 -4.57 30.05
N LEU A 85 11.03 -4.41 30.20
CA LEU A 85 10.39 -3.94 31.43
C LEU A 85 9.91 -5.08 32.35
N GLY A 86 10.01 -6.32 31.88
CA GLY A 86 9.58 -7.51 32.61
C GLY A 86 10.34 -7.70 33.93
N PRO A 87 9.82 -8.52 34.85
CA PRO A 87 10.39 -8.65 36.19
C PRO A 87 11.76 -9.37 36.15
N SER A 88 12.83 -8.61 35.96
CA SER A 88 14.21 -9.14 35.92
C SER A 88 14.72 -9.55 37.30
N ASN A 89 14.15 -9.03 38.41
CA ASN A 89 14.80 -9.13 39.73
C ASN A 89 13.92 -9.64 40.87
N SER A 90 12.58 -9.69 40.75
CA SER A 90 11.71 -10.14 41.85
C SER A 90 11.56 -11.66 41.90
N ILE A 91 11.50 -12.33 40.74
CA ILE A 91 11.35 -13.78 40.66
C ILE A 91 12.62 -14.48 41.17
N TYR A 92 13.81 -14.03 40.73
CA TYR A 92 15.10 -14.53 41.21
C TYR A 92 15.31 -14.35 42.73
N LYS A 93 14.77 -13.28 43.33
CA LYS A 93 14.84 -13.05 44.78
C LYS A 93 13.91 -13.95 45.58
N GLN A 94 12.80 -14.41 45.00
CA GLN A 94 11.87 -15.30 45.69
C GLN A 94 12.33 -16.76 45.65
N THR A 95 12.78 -17.25 44.51
CA THR A 95 13.34 -18.62 44.40
C THR A 95 14.54 -18.83 45.33
N LYS A 96 15.44 -17.86 45.42
CA LYS A 96 16.60 -17.96 46.33
C LYS A 96 16.23 -17.90 47.82
N LYS A 97 15.04 -17.38 48.16
CA LYS A 97 14.56 -17.24 49.55
C LYS A 97 13.72 -18.44 50.00
N GLU A 98 13.25 -19.28 49.07
CA GLU A 98 12.59 -20.56 49.35
C GLU A 98 13.60 -21.71 49.47
N GLU A 99 14.83 -21.54 48.96
CA GLU A 99 15.93 -22.51 49.07
C GLU A 99 16.83 -22.33 50.31
N GLU A 100 16.71 -21.21 51.05
CA GLU A 100 17.35 -20.97 52.38
C GLU A 100 16.43 -21.34 53.55
#